data_AF-A0A949AM69-F1
#
_entry.id   AF-A0A949AM69-F1
#
_cell.length_a   1.000
_cell.length_b   1.000
_cell.length_c   1.000
_cell.angle_alpha   90.00
_cell.angle_beta   90.00
_cell.angle_gamma   90.00
#
_symmetry.space_group_name_H-M   'P 1'
#
loop_
_entity.id
_entity.type
_entity.pdbx_description
1 polymer ?
#
loop_
_entity_poly.entity_id
_entity_poly.type
_entity_poly.pdbx_seq_one_letter_code
_entity_poly.pdbx_strand_id
1 'polypeptide(L)'
;KAIIPSTEATKKAIDKKKAEAKKAAETKPVFVKPQPIEVVPEPPQMIISGLVWNSDRPQAIVNNKVIDVGDTIETVQIVAIRKEGIEIEFQGKTITIEP
;
A
#
# COMPACT_ATOMS: atom_id res chain seq x y z
N LYS A 1 51.63 -5.47 -41.40
CA LYS A 1 50.52 -6.35 -40.96
C LYS A 1 49.29 -5.43 -40.85
N ALA A 2 48.23 -5.54 -41.66
CA ALA A 2 47.36 -6.72 -41.90
C ALA A 2 46.79 -7.21 -40.55
N ILE A 3 45.48 -7.29 -40.30
CA ILE A 3 44.31 -7.57 -41.18
C ILE A 3 43.19 -6.58 -40.76
N ILE A 4 42.61 -5.72 -41.62
CA ILE A 4 41.39 -5.87 -42.47
C ILE A 4 40.19 -6.63 -41.84
N PRO A 5 38.93 -6.42 -42.30
CA PRO A 5 37.80 -6.35 -41.37
C PRO A 5 36.80 -7.52 -41.52
N SER A 6 35.74 -7.49 -40.71
CA SER A 6 34.48 -8.19 -40.98
C SER A 6 33.35 -7.36 -40.36
N THR A 7 32.43 -6.79 -41.15
CA THR A 7 31.16 -7.41 -41.63
C THR A 7 30.17 -7.74 -40.49
N GLU A 8 28.85 -7.59 -40.63
CA GLU A 8 28.06 -7.37 -41.86
C GLU A 8 26.78 -6.53 -41.64
N ALA A 9 26.15 -6.22 -42.77
CA ALA A 9 24.93 -5.45 -42.97
C ALA A 9 23.74 -5.70 -42.01
N THR A 10 23.14 -4.59 -41.59
CA THR A 10 21.80 -4.14 -42.02
C THR A 10 20.84 -5.20 -42.62
N LYS A 11 19.62 -5.33 -42.06
CA LYS A 11 18.30 -5.08 -42.73
C LYS A 11 17.08 -5.70 -42.01
N LYS A 12 15.98 -4.92 -41.94
CA LYS A 12 14.54 -5.31 -41.93
C LYS A 12 14.01 -6.17 -40.75
N ALA A 13 12.74 -6.13 -40.35
CA ALA A 13 11.56 -5.28 -40.61
C ALA A 13 10.66 -5.34 -39.34
N ILE A 14 10.04 -4.26 -38.83
CA ILE A 14 8.79 -3.57 -39.27
C ILE A 14 7.55 -4.47 -39.35
N ASP A 15 6.69 -4.35 -38.32
CA ASP A 15 5.21 -4.48 -38.26
C ASP A 15 4.80 -4.57 -36.75
N LYS A 16 3.61 -4.19 -36.21
CA LYS A 16 2.43 -3.42 -36.65
C LYS A 16 1.74 -2.79 -35.39
N LYS A 17 0.88 -1.79 -35.57
CA LYS A 17 -0.12 -1.21 -34.61
C LYS A 17 0.47 -0.49 -33.36
N LYS A 18 0.17 0.78 -33.02
CA LYS A 18 -1.00 1.71 -33.11
C LYS A 18 -1.77 1.82 -31.78
N ALA A 19 -1.43 2.86 -31.01
CA ALA A 19 -2.29 3.77 -30.23
C ALA A 19 -1.34 4.82 -29.59
N GLU A 20 -1.25 6.04 -30.13
CA GLU A 20 -1.99 7.23 -29.65
C GLU A 20 -1.59 7.69 -28.23
N ALA A 21 -1.23 8.94 -27.92
CA ALA A 21 -0.72 10.13 -28.60
C ALA A 21 -0.85 11.29 -27.59
N LYS A 22 0.22 12.07 -27.39
CA LYS A 22 0.20 13.45 -26.82
C LYS A 22 -0.36 13.65 -25.39
N LYS A 23 0.55 14.01 -24.46
CA LYS A 23 0.75 15.44 -24.12
C LYS A 23 2.15 15.69 -23.55
N ALA A 24 2.77 16.78 -23.98
CA ALA A 24 4.05 17.25 -23.45
C ALA A 24 3.84 18.41 -22.47
N ALA A 25 4.87 18.69 -21.65
CA ALA A 25 4.93 19.69 -20.57
C ALA A 25 4.02 19.39 -19.37
N GLU A 26 4.43 19.61 -18.11
CA GLU A 26 5.50 20.51 -17.62
C GLU A 26 6.43 19.83 -16.59
N THR A 27 7.70 19.59 -16.94
CA THR A 27 8.76 19.37 -15.94
C THR A 27 9.26 20.73 -15.42
N LYS A 28 8.41 21.42 -14.65
CA LYS A 28 8.92 22.41 -13.70
C LYS A 28 9.77 21.66 -12.67
N PRO A 29 11.01 22.09 -12.36
CA PRO A 29 11.71 21.57 -11.20
C PRO A 29 10.91 21.99 -9.97
N VAL A 30 10.12 21.06 -9.42
CA VAL A 30 9.38 21.27 -8.18
C VAL A 30 10.44 21.36 -7.09
N PHE A 31 10.78 22.59 -6.71
CA PHE A 31 11.57 22.87 -5.53
C PHE A 31 10.72 22.50 -4.32
N VAL A 32 10.72 21.20 -3.98
CA VAL A 32 10.15 20.69 -2.73
C VAL A 32 10.90 21.37 -1.61
N LYS A 33 10.26 22.38 -1.00
CA LYS A 33 10.65 22.87 0.31
C LYS A 33 10.78 21.65 1.22
N PRO A 34 11.77 21.59 2.13
CA PRO A 34 11.80 20.57 3.16
C PRO A 34 10.56 20.77 4.05
N GLN A 35 9.49 20.06 3.71
CA GLN A 35 8.33 19.92 4.56
C GLN A 35 8.82 19.17 5.80
N PRO A 36 8.52 19.66 7.03
CA PRO A 36 8.74 18.87 8.22
C PRO A 36 8.11 17.51 8.00
N ILE A 37 8.91 16.45 8.12
CA ILE A 37 8.40 15.09 8.06
C ILE A 37 7.65 14.91 9.38
N GLU A 38 6.33 15.12 9.33
CA GLU A 38 5.45 14.79 10.45
C GLU A 38 5.56 13.28 10.67
N VAL A 39 6.29 12.89 11.71
CA VAL A 39 6.43 11.50 12.13
C VAL A 39 5.08 11.10 12.72
N VAL A 40 4.15 10.72 11.85
CA VAL A 40 2.89 10.09 12.25
C VAL A 40 3.26 8.76 12.90
N PRO A 41 2.94 8.54 14.19
CA PRO A 41 3.23 7.27 14.83
C PRO A 41 2.48 6.16 14.12
N GLU A 42 3.19 5.11 13.72
CA GLU A 42 2.56 3.91 13.17
C GLU A 42 1.75 3.21 14.27
N PRO A 43 0.56 2.65 13.94
CA PRO A 43 -0.18 1.83 14.90
C PRO A 43 0.64 0.57 15.28
N PRO A 44 0.40 -0.02 16.46
CA PRO A 44 1.08 -1.25 16.86
C PRO A 44 0.82 -2.39 15.85
N GLN A 45 1.80 -3.27 15.68
CA GLN A 45 1.65 -4.43 14.80
C GLN A 45 0.65 -5.42 15.42
N MET A 46 -0.53 -5.50 14.81
CA MET A 46 -1.58 -6.44 15.18
C MET A 46 -1.64 -7.57 14.14
N ILE A 47 -1.34 -8.79 14.57
CA ILE A 47 -1.45 -9.97 13.71
C ILE A 47 -2.87 -10.54 13.87
N ILE A 48 -3.72 -10.29 12.88
CA ILE A 48 -5.08 -10.83 12.85
C ILE A 48 -5.01 -12.28 12.34
N SER A 49 -5.31 -13.23 13.22
CA SER A 49 -5.35 -14.67 12.90
C SER A 49 -6.75 -15.18 12.54
N GLY A 50 -7.78 -14.35 12.72
CA GLY A 50 -9.17 -14.69 12.47
C GLY A 50 -10.12 -13.51 12.65
N LEU A 51 -11.22 -13.51 11.89
CA LEU A 51 -12.14 -12.37 11.78
C LEU A 51 -13.58 -12.88 11.65
N VAL A 52 -14.44 -12.60 12.62
CA VAL A 52 -15.84 -13.04 12.69
C VAL A 52 -16.74 -11.80 12.69
N TRP A 53 -17.16 -11.37 11.50
CA TRP A 53 -17.93 -10.14 11.30
C TRP A 53 -19.43 -10.38 11.08
N ASN A 54 -19.84 -11.55 10.58
CA ASN A 54 -21.23 -11.87 10.26
C ASN A 54 -21.96 -12.55 11.45
N SER A 55 -22.07 -11.84 12.58
CA SER A 55 -22.81 -12.31 13.76
C SER A 55 -23.32 -11.14 14.60
N ASP A 56 -24.22 -11.41 15.54
CA ASP A 56 -24.76 -10.39 16.48
C ASP A 56 -23.68 -9.81 17.41
N ARG A 57 -22.52 -10.48 17.54
CA ARG A 57 -21.38 -10.05 18.36
C ARG A 57 -20.08 -10.24 17.56
N PRO A 58 -19.68 -9.27 16.71
CA PRO A 58 -18.45 -9.35 15.94
C PRO A 58 -17.22 -9.53 16.83
N GLN A 59 -16.34 -10.46 16.45
CA GLN A 59 -15.12 -10.80 17.18
C GLN A 59 -13.94 -10.93 16.22
N ALA A 60 -12.73 -10.76 16.74
CA ALA A 60 -11.51 -11.06 16.00
C ALA A 60 -10.50 -11.80 16.88
N ILE A 61 -9.47 -12.36 16.25
CA ILE A 61 -8.34 -12.98 16.93
C ILE A 61 -7.10 -12.16 16.58
N VAL A 62 -6.63 -11.33 17.51
CA VAL A 62 -5.39 -10.53 17.36
C VAL A 62 -4.35 -11.01 18.36
N ASN A 63 -3.12 -11.25 17.91
CA ASN A 63 -2.00 -11.67 18.76
C ASN A 63 -2.37 -12.88 19.64
N ASN A 64 -3.04 -13.87 19.03
CA ASN A 64 -3.57 -15.09 19.65
C ASN A 64 -4.61 -14.89 20.79
N LYS A 65 -5.21 -13.69 20.93
CA LYS A 65 -6.31 -13.41 21.86
C LYS A 65 -7.60 -13.18 21.08
N VAL A 66 -8.73 -13.66 21.61
CA VAL A 66 -10.06 -13.27 21.14
C VAL A 66 -10.39 -11.89 21.70
N ILE A 67 -10.93 -11.02 20.87
CA ILE A 67 -11.17 -9.60 21.15
C ILE A 67 -12.54 -9.20 20.61
N ASP A 68 -13.17 -8.22 21.25
CA ASP A 68 -14.51 -7.75 20.95
C ASP A 68 -14.55 -6.26 20.57
N VAL A 69 -15.64 -5.82 19.94
CA VAL A 69 -15.88 -4.40 19.70
C VAL A 69 -16.00 -3.66 21.03
N GLY A 70 -15.22 -2.58 21.20
CA GLY A 70 -15.09 -1.83 22.45
C GLY A 70 -13.90 -2.24 23.32
N ASP A 71 -13.23 -3.37 23.05
CA ASP A 71 -12.00 -3.72 23.76
C ASP A 71 -10.86 -2.75 23.45
N THR A 72 -9.93 -2.59 24.39
CA THR A 72 -8.69 -1.84 24.21
C THR A 72 -7.50 -2.77 24.29
N ILE A 73 -6.62 -2.72 23.30
CA ILE A 73 -5.43 -3.55 23.18
C ILE A 73 -4.23 -2.62 23.09
N GLU A 74 -3.28 -2.78 24.01
CA GLU A 74 -2.10 -1.91 24.15
C GLU A 74 -2.46 -0.43 24.30
N THR A 75 -2.61 0.28 23.17
CA THR A 75 -2.94 1.72 23.08
C THR A 75 -4.01 2.03 22.02
N VAL A 76 -4.67 1.00 21.49
CA VAL A 76 -5.72 1.13 20.47
C VAL A 76 -7.07 0.61 20.98
N GLN A 77 -8.15 1.33 20.70
CA GLN A 77 -9.52 0.88 21.00
C GLN A 77 -10.16 0.30 19.74
N ILE A 78 -10.83 -0.84 19.84
CA ILE A 78 -11.57 -1.43 18.72
C ILE A 78 -12.91 -0.71 18.58
N VAL A 79 -13.09 -0.03 17.45
CA VAL A 79 -14.30 0.75 17.12
C VAL A 79 -15.31 -0.13 16.39
N ALA A 80 -14.85 -0.97 15.46
CA ALA A 80 -15.69 -1.93 14.76
C ALA A 80 -14.86 -3.11 14.21
N ILE A 81 -15.54 -4.24 14.00
CA ILE A 81 -14.99 -5.41 13.33
C ILE A 81 -15.87 -5.67 12.11
N ARG A 82 -15.30 -5.51 10.91
CA ARG A 82 -16.01 -5.61 9.62
C ARG A 82 -15.47 -6.76 8.79
N LYS A 83 -15.96 -6.90 7.55
CA LYS A 83 -15.47 -7.90 6.60
C LYS A 83 -14.09 -7.56 6.05
N GLU A 84 -13.84 -6.26 5.89
CA GLU A 84 -12.61 -5.69 5.34
C GLU A 84 -11.45 -5.77 6.33
N GLY A 85 -11.75 -5.82 7.63
CA GLY A 85 -10.75 -5.83 8.70
C GLY A 85 -11.29 -5.25 10.00
N ILE A 86 -10.39 -4.76 10.84
CA ILE A 86 -10.68 -4.19 12.15
C ILE A 86 -10.49 -2.67 12.09
N GLU A 87 -11.52 -1.90 12.42
CA GLU A 87 -11.42 -0.46 12.65
C GLU A 87 -10.98 -0.20 14.09
N ILE A 88 -9.80 0.40 14.24
CA ILE A 88 -9.26 0.84 15.53
C ILE A 88 -9.18 2.36 15.62
N GLU A 89 -9.30 2.89 16.83
CA GLU A 89 -8.90 4.25 17.16
C GLU A 89 -7.49 4.23 17.77
N PHE A 90 -6.58 5.00 17.16
CA PHE A 90 -5.24 5.23 17.64
C PHE A 90 -4.94 6.73 17.59
N GLN A 91 -4.57 7.34 18.72
CA GLN A 91 -4.22 8.76 18.81
C GLN A 91 -5.29 9.72 18.23
N GLY A 92 -6.58 9.38 18.40
CA GLY A 92 -7.70 10.15 17.86
C GLY A 92 -7.89 10.05 16.34
N LYS A 93 -7.26 9.06 15.69
CA LYS A 93 -7.46 8.71 14.28
C LYS A 93 -8.06 7.30 14.18
N THR A 94 -9.06 7.13 13.34
CA THR A 94 -9.57 5.79 12.99
C THR A 94 -8.73 5.21 11.86
N ILE A 95 -8.23 3.98 12.03
CA ILE A 95 -7.42 3.25 11.07
C ILE A 95 -8.05 1.86 10.88
N THR A 96 -8.17 1.40 9.64
CA THR A 96 -8.60 0.02 9.33
C THR A 96 -7.37 -0.85 9.12
N ILE A 97 -7.29 -1.97 9.84
CA ILE A 97 -6.24 -2.97 9.69
C ILE A 97 -6.83 -4.21 9.01
N GLU A 98 -6.30 -4.54 7.84
CA GLU A 98 -6.67 -5.72 7.05
C GLU A 98 -6.00 -6.99 7.63
N PRO A 99 -6.65 -8.17 7.55
CA PRO A 99 -6.16 -9.43 8.12
C PRO A 99 -5.15 -10.21 7.25
#